data_AF-A0A4R5CWS7-F1
#
_entry.id   AF-A0A4R5CWS7-F1
#
_cell.length_a   1.000
_cell.length_b   1.000
_cell.length_c   1.000
_cell.angle_alpha   90.00
_cell.angle_beta   90.00
_cell.angle_gamma   90.00
#
_symmetry.space_group_name_H-M   'P 1'
#
loop_
_entity.id
_entity.type
_entity.pdbx_description
1 polymer ?
#
loop_
_entity_poly.entity_id
_entity_poly.type
_entity_poly.pdbx_seq_one_letter_code
_entity_poly.pdbx_strand_id
1 'polypeptide(L)'
;MQQKSTKISNGVMLNVYPDSIGEKFSDTIEMLKMTEFKDVFSLLYVLPTFFNSDLDRGFSIIDYDINTDLVDTKDLKDLDDLQIKLKFDIVLNHLSVASPQFKDLLQHGNKSKYKDFFINWNEFWQGNGVENEDGIIIPKPQFLNKLFMRKSGLPILKVRFPDGSEQPYWNTFYQQITYNSITIDELENIKGLTEAQCLYIVPVINQAIANNQDFSMIDFKDCTPLKADILQIVEQKRSYLGQMDVNGKSPLVWDFYEETLKKVKGYGCTILRLDAFAYLHKQVGESNFFNKPGTWEYLERINQIAQKNNLMLLPEIHAEYGLHLHDEVATEGYYIYDFFLPGLTIHTIENKTSSALLSWAKEIITKGYKTVNMLGCHDGIPVLDLKGKEVNGFYNKGLLEDAEIEGIMTTIMERGGRVKNLYDPSGKKISYYQINATFFSALGEDEQKLLLARVIQMFVPGIPQVWYLDIFAGKNNYEAADNGGSAGHKEINRTALSMQDIEQGLKTDVVQKQLQIIRLRNTSAAFSGQVGINDSDATVIDIKWVNGDALAHLKVNLLTNSFTINHIENGITNNMSF
;
A
#
# COMPACT_ATOMS: atom_id res chain seq x y z
N MET A 1 -40.41 -4.00 9.20
CA MET A 1 -39.07 -3.48 9.54
C MET A 1 -38.31 -3.33 8.24
N GLN A 2 -38.13 -2.09 7.77
CA GLN A 2 -37.42 -1.80 6.52
C GLN A 2 -35.97 -2.28 6.64
N GLN A 3 -35.54 -3.11 5.69
CA GLN A 3 -34.13 -3.33 5.40
C GLN A 3 -33.49 -1.96 5.16
N LYS A 4 -32.74 -1.44 6.13
CA LYS A 4 -31.83 -0.32 5.90
C LYS A 4 -30.84 -0.79 4.85
N SER A 5 -31.01 -0.39 3.59
CA SER A 5 -29.99 -0.62 2.58
C SER A 5 -28.71 0.04 3.09
N THR A 6 -27.67 -0.74 3.30
CA THR A 6 -26.33 -0.29 3.69
C THR A 6 -25.66 0.38 2.49
N LYS A 7 -26.25 1.47 1.99
CA LYS A 7 -25.61 2.33 1.00
C LYS A 7 -24.46 3.02 1.75
N ILE A 8 -23.22 2.60 1.48
CA ILE A 8 -22.05 3.34 1.96
C ILE A 8 -22.22 4.77 1.46
N SER A 9 -22.04 5.74 2.37
CA SER A 9 -22.16 7.14 2.00
C SER A 9 -21.08 7.46 0.97
N ASN A 10 -21.42 8.24 -0.06
CA ASN A 10 -20.44 8.82 -1.00
C ASN A 10 -19.57 9.91 -0.32
N GLY A 11 -19.33 9.78 0.99
CA GLY A 11 -18.62 10.75 1.81
C GLY A 11 -17.12 10.68 1.59
N VAL A 12 -16.42 11.75 1.95
CA VAL A 12 -14.97 11.86 1.76
C VAL A 12 -14.25 11.01 2.80
N MET A 13 -13.18 10.34 2.39
CA MET A 13 -12.37 9.45 3.19
C MET A 13 -11.02 10.07 3.51
N LEU A 14 -10.69 10.25 4.80
CA LEU A 14 -9.33 10.58 5.22
C LEU A 14 -8.48 9.30 5.24
N ASN A 15 -7.21 9.38 4.84
CA ASN A 15 -6.25 8.27 4.90
C ASN A 15 -5.02 8.68 5.72
N VAL A 16 -4.72 7.91 6.78
CA VAL A 16 -3.69 8.20 7.78
C VAL A 16 -3.01 6.91 8.27
N TYR A 17 -1.77 6.99 8.73
CA TYR A 17 -1.30 6.06 9.76
C TYR A 17 -1.78 6.55 11.14
N PRO A 18 -1.96 5.64 12.12
CA PRO A 18 -2.19 5.98 13.53
C PRO A 18 -1.31 7.10 14.08
N ASP A 19 -0.04 7.14 13.68
CA ASP A 19 1.01 8.07 14.10
C ASP A 19 1.33 9.17 13.07
N SER A 20 0.46 9.36 12.06
CA SER A 20 0.67 10.41 11.05
C SER A 20 0.41 11.82 11.57
N ILE A 21 -0.47 11.93 12.58
CA ILE A 21 -0.84 13.16 13.26
C ILE A 21 -0.48 12.95 14.73
N GLY A 22 0.32 13.84 15.30
CA GLY A 22 0.85 13.69 16.65
C GLY A 22 1.74 12.45 16.81
N GLU A 23 1.59 11.77 17.94
CA GLU A 23 2.34 10.56 18.29
C GLU A 23 1.43 9.31 18.31
N LYS A 24 0.12 9.50 18.53
CA LYS A 24 -0.85 8.41 18.69
C LYS A 24 -2.13 8.69 17.90
N PHE A 25 -2.92 7.63 17.69
CA PHE A 25 -4.17 7.74 16.97
C PHE A 25 -5.17 8.71 17.62
N SER A 26 -5.13 8.83 18.94
CA SER A 26 -5.89 9.83 19.69
C SER A 26 -5.67 11.27 19.19
N ASP A 27 -4.48 11.61 18.69
CA ASP A 27 -4.18 12.94 18.17
C ASP A 27 -4.89 13.20 16.82
N THR A 28 -5.02 12.16 15.98
CA THR A 28 -5.89 12.21 14.80
C THR A 28 -7.34 12.44 15.20
N ILE A 29 -7.82 11.79 16.27
CA ILE A 29 -9.18 11.99 16.78
C ILE A 29 -9.37 13.41 17.31
N GLU A 30 -8.40 13.96 18.02
CA GLU A 30 -8.42 15.34 18.50
C GLU A 30 -8.47 16.34 17.34
N MET A 31 -7.65 16.14 16.30
CA MET A 31 -7.73 16.91 15.05
C MET A 31 -9.13 16.85 14.44
N LEU A 32 -9.71 15.65 14.31
CA LEU A 32 -11.06 15.47 13.73
C LEU A 32 -12.18 16.14 14.55
N LYS A 33 -11.97 16.37 15.85
CA LYS A 33 -12.90 17.10 16.73
C LYS A 33 -12.79 18.62 16.62
N MET A 34 -11.74 19.16 16.00
CA MET A 34 -11.60 20.60 15.78
C MET A 34 -12.71 21.12 14.87
N THR A 35 -13.06 22.40 15.03
CA THR A 35 -14.21 23.01 14.33
C THR A 35 -14.00 23.03 12.82
N GLU A 36 -12.76 23.18 12.39
CA GLU A 36 -12.29 23.20 11.00
C GLU A 36 -12.51 21.86 10.29
N PHE A 37 -12.48 20.74 11.02
CA PHE A 37 -12.68 19.39 10.47
C PHE A 37 -14.14 18.92 10.54
N LYS A 38 -15.02 19.70 11.16
CA LYS A 38 -16.44 19.38 11.22
C LYS A 38 -17.02 19.15 9.82
N ASP A 39 -17.68 18.01 9.67
CA ASP A 39 -18.34 17.54 8.44
C ASP A 39 -17.41 17.42 7.22
N VAL A 40 -16.09 17.39 7.40
CA VAL A 40 -15.11 17.24 6.31
C VAL A 40 -15.02 15.79 5.84
N PHE A 41 -15.04 14.83 6.77
CA PHE A 41 -14.90 13.41 6.46
C PHE A 41 -16.06 12.59 7.03
N SER A 42 -16.46 11.55 6.29
CA SER A 42 -17.42 10.54 6.77
C SER A 42 -16.78 9.15 6.89
N LEU A 43 -15.59 8.99 6.33
CA LEU A 43 -14.85 7.74 6.28
C LEU A 43 -13.41 8.00 6.74
N LEU A 44 -12.81 7.04 7.43
CA LEU A 44 -11.41 7.07 7.83
C LEU A 44 -10.76 5.74 7.49
N TYR A 45 -9.77 5.81 6.61
CA TYR A 45 -8.87 4.71 6.31
C TYR A 45 -7.64 4.82 7.21
N VAL A 46 -7.51 3.86 8.12
CA VAL A 46 -6.37 3.78 9.02
C VAL A 46 -5.45 2.66 8.54
N LEU A 47 -4.19 3.00 8.32
CA LEU A 47 -3.17 2.09 7.80
C LEU A 47 -2.72 1.05 8.85
N PRO A 48 -2.04 -0.03 8.41
CA PRO A 48 -1.98 -1.26 9.19
C PRO A 48 -1.18 -1.23 10.50
N THR A 49 -0.42 -0.17 10.80
CA THR A 49 0.20 -0.02 12.16
C THR A 49 -0.84 0.13 13.26
N PHE A 50 -2.13 0.24 12.92
CA PHE A 50 -3.25 0.05 13.82
C PHE A 50 -3.23 -1.33 14.51
N PHE A 51 -2.66 -2.33 13.84
CA PHE A 51 -2.49 -3.69 14.34
C PHE A 51 -1.04 -3.98 14.74
N ASN A 52 -0.84 -5.01 15.56
CA ASN A 52 0.50 -5.47 15.93
C ASN A 52 1.27 -5.91 14.68
N SER A 53 2.40 -5.24 14.43
CA SER A 53 3.18 -5.36 13.20
C SER A 53 4.63 -4.94 13.45
N ASP A 54 5.54 -5.28 12.53
CA ASP A 54 6.98 -4.98 12.68
C ASP A 54 7.59 -4.24 11.47
N LEU A 55 7.52 -4.84 10.29
CA LEU A 55 8.19 -4.39 9.08
C LEU A 55 7.19 -3.79 8.07
N ASP A 56 7.72 -3.02 7.10
CA ASP A 56 6.94 -2.33 6.05
C ASP A 56 5.83 -1.45 6.63
N ARG A 57 6.11 -0.77 7.74
CA ARG A 57 5.23 0.19 8.42
C ARG A 57 3.79 -0.31 8.52
N GLY A 58 3.63 -1.52 9.06
CA GLY A 58 2.33 -2.15 9.32
C GLY A 58 2.02 -3.35 8.44
N PHE A 59 2.56 -3.45 7.22
CA PHE A 59 2.17 -4.50 6.28
C PHE A 59 2.80 -5.88 6.59
N SER A 60 3.71 -5.97 7.57
CA SER A 60 4.14 -7.24 8.15
C SER A 60 3.39 -7.49 9.46
N ILE A 61 2.19 -8.06 9.33
CA ILE A 61 1.23 -8.26 10.43
C ILE A 61 1.65 -9.44 11.32
N ILE A 62 1.76 -9.21 12.62
CA ILE A 62 1.96 -10.25 13.65
C ILE A 62 0.61 -10.88 13.97
N ASP A 63 -0.38 -10.04 14.30
CA ASP A 63 -1.77 -10.39 14.52
C ASP A 63 -2.65 -9.15 14.29
N TYR A 64 -3.96 -9.36 14.23
CA TYR A 64 -4.96 -8.30 14.06
C TYR A 64 -5.51 -7.78 15.39
N ASP A 65 -4.81 -7.98 16.50
CA ASP A 65 -5.11 -7.22 17.72
C ASP A 65 -4.59 -5.79 17.59
N ILE A 66 -5.22 -4.88 18.32
CA ILE A 66 -4.88 -3.45 18.29
C ILE A 66 -3.46 -3.26 18.82
N ASN A 67 -2.66 -2.48 18.11
CA ASN A 67 -1.38 -1.99 18.60
C ASN A 67 -1.60 -0.97 19.72
N THR A 68 -1.48 -1.41 20.97
CA THR A 68 -1.75 -0.59 22.15
C THR A 68 -0.74 0.53 22.38
N ASP A 69 0.39 0.52 21.68
CA ASP A 69 1.35 1.62 21.75
C ASP A 69 0.81 2.85 21.00
N LEU A 70 0.05 2.63 19.92
CA LEU A 70 -0.45 3.68 19.03
C LEU A 70 -1.95 3.97 19.14
N VAL A 71 -2.75 3.00 19.58
CA VAL A 71 -4.22 3.09 19.53
C VAL A 71 -4.84 2.64 20.86
N ASP A 72 -5.75 3.44 21.41
CA ASP A 72 -6.60 3.06 22.54
C ASP A 72 -7.96 2.57 22.04
N THR A 73 -8.53 1.57 22.71
CA THR A 73 -9.93 1.15 22.52
C THR A 73 -10.95 2.31 22.63
N LYS A 74 -10.65 3.35 23.42
CA LYS A 74 -11.48 4.56 23.52
C LYS A 74 -11.54 5.33 22.19
N ASP A 75 -10.49 5.30 21.38
CA ASP A 75 -10.44 6.02 20.09
C ASP A 75 -11.53 5.50 19.14
N LEU A 76 -11.81 4.20 19.18
CA LEU A 76 -12.89 3.58 18.40
C LEU A 76 -14.27 4.11 18.80
N LYS A 77 -14.49 4.37 20.10
CA LYS A 77 -15.73 4.96 20.58
C LYS A 77 -15.85 6.42 20.14
N ASP A 78 -14.77 7.19 20.28
CA ASP A 78 -14.77 8.59 19.86
C ASP A 78 -15.01 8.75 18.35
N LEU A 79 -14.56 7.80 17.52
CA LEU A 79 -14.89 7.76 16.08
C LEU A 79 -16.35 7.46 15.80
N ASP A 80 -16.96 6.54 16.54
CA ASP A 80 -18.39 6.24 16.43
C ASP A 80 -19.24 7.46 16.82
N ASP A 81 -18.82 8.20 17.86
CA ASP A 81 -19.44 9.47 18.27
C ASP A 81 -19.32 10.56 17.19
N LEU A 82 -18.21 10.58 16.44
CA LEU A 82 -18.01 11.43 15.26
C LEU A 82 -18.77 10.94 14.00
N GLN A 83 -19.41 9.77 14.07
CA GLN A 83 -20.11 9.11 12.95
C GLN A 83 -19.20 8.81 11.73
N ILE A 84 -17.90 8.63 11.97
CA ILE A 84 -16.91 8.34 10.93
C ILE A 84 -16.73 6.84 10.83
N LYS A 85 -16.98 6.27 9.64
CA LYS A 85 -16.85 4.82 9.43
C LYS A 85 -15.42 4.44 9.08
N LEU A 86 -15.00 3.28 9.55
CA LEU A 86 -13.64 2.80 9.36
C LEU A 86 -13.47 1.97 8.09
N LYS A 87 -12.30 2.14 7.50
CA LYS A 87 -11.70 1.27 6.50
C LYS A 87 -10.37 0.75 7.04
N PHE A 88 -10.11 -0.54 6.85
CA PHE A 88 -8.84 -1.18 7.20
C PHE A 88 -8.30 -2.01 6.04
N ASP A 89 -7.02 -2.30 6.12
CA ASP A 89 -6.39 -3.35 5.34
C ASP A 89 -6.69 -4.73 5.92
N ILE A 90 -6.79 -5.70 5.01
CA ILE A 90 -6.54 -7.10 5.31
C ILE A 90 -5.37 -7.57 4.43
N VAL A 91 -4.23 -7.79 5.07
CA VAL A 91 -3.03 -8.38 4.47
C VAL A 91 -3.26 -9.89 4.39
N LEU A 92 -3.84 -10.33 3.27
CA LEU A 92 -4.17 -11.73 3.04
C LEU A 92 -2.98 -12.52 2.49
N ASN A 93 -2.07 -11.90 1.74
CA ASN A 93 -1.01 -12.65 1.06
C ASN A 93 0.04 -13.22 2.03
N HIS A 94 0.28 -12.59 3.17
CA HIS A 94 1.42 -12.89 4.03
C HIS A 94 1.21 -12.46 5.50
N LEU A 95 2.01 -13.03 6.40
CA LEU A 95 2.12 -12.63 7.82
C LEU A 95 3.60 -12.49 8.23
N SER A 96 3.84 -11.78 9.33
CA SER A 96 5.18 -11.64 9.91
C SER A 96 5.75 -13.00 10.35
N VAL A 97 7.08 -13.14 10.27
CA VAL A 97 7.84 -14.21 10.95
C VAL A 97 7.54 -14.27 12.46
N ALA A 98 7.18 -13.13 13.07
CA ALA A 98 6.83 -13.03 14.48
C ALA A 98 5.37 -13.44 14.79
N SER A 99 4.55 -13.73 13.77
CA SER A 99 3.16 -14.19 13.94
C SER A 99 3.10 -15.49 14.77
N PRO A 100 2.04 -15.70 15.58
CA PRO A 100 1.87 -16.93 16.34
C PRO A 100 1.97 -18.20 15.49
N GLN A 101 1.44 -18.17 14.27
CA GLN A 101 1.43 -19.27 13.32
C GLN A 101 2.85 -19.63 12.87
N PHE A 102 3.66 -18.63 12.51
CA PHE A 102 5.03 -18.87 12.05
C PHE A 102 5.96 -19.24 13.21
N LYS A 103 5.75 -18.67 14.41
CA LYS A 103 6.48 -19.09 15.62
C LYS A 103 6.24 -20.54 15.99
N ASP A 104 4.99 -21.01 15.93
CA ASP A 104 4.65 -22.42 16.15
C ASP A 104 5.29 -23.33 15.09
N LEU A 105 5.30 -22.89 13.82
CA LEU A 105 6.01 -23.58 12.75
C LEU A 105 7.51 -23.70 13.04
N LEU A 106 8.18 -22.62 13.46
CA LEU A 106 9.58 -22.65 13.84
C LEU A 106 9.82 -23.60 15.02
N GLN A 107 8.96 -23.55 16.04
CA GLN A 107 9.12 -24.37 17.25
C GLN A 107 8.93 -25.87 17.01
N HIS A 108 7.98 -26.25 16.16
CA HIS A 108 7.55 -27.64 16.00
C HIS A 108 7.91 -28.25 14.64
N GLY A 109 8.41 -27.44 13.69
CA GLY A 109 8.78 -27.88 12.35
C GLY A 109 7.65 -28.64 11.66
N ASN A 110 7.97 -29.81 11.11
CA ASN A 110 7.01 -30.70 10.46
C ASN A 110 5.87 -31.22 11.37
N LYS A 111 5.98 -31.06 12.70
CA LYS A 111 4.93 -31.44 13.66
C LYS A 111 3.97 -30.29 13.98
N SER A 112 4.27 -29.07 13.50
CA SER A 112 3.38 -27.92 13.66
C SER A 112 2.06 -28.16 12.94
N LYS A 113 0.95 -27.75 13.56
CA LYS A 113 -0.35 -27.69 12.86
C LYS A 113 -0.35 -26.65 11.72
N TYR A 114 0.58 -25.70 11.75
CA TYR A 114 0.77 -24.66 10.75
C TYR A 114 1.80 -25.03 9.68
N LYS A 115 2.25 -26.30 9.60
CA LYS A 115 3.19 -26.77 8.56
C LYS A 115 2.76 -26.30 7.16
N ASP A 116 1.48 -26.51 6.82
CA ASP A 116 0.94 -26.14 5.51
C ASP A 116 0.32 -24.74 5.48
N PHE A 117 0.45 -23.94 6.54
CA PHE A 117 -0.08 -22.57 6.59
C PHE A 117 0.74 -21.60 5.74
N PHE A 118 2.05 -21.84 5.67
CA PHE A 118 3.00 -21.07 4.84
C PHE A 118 3.50 -21.93 3.69
N ILE A 119 4.18 -21.31 2.74
CA ILE A 119 4.66 -22.00 1.54
C ILE A 119 6.15 -22.29 1.67
N ASN A 120 6.51 -23.54 1.92
CA ASN A 120 7.90 -24.00 1.77
C ASN A 120 8.25 -23.99 0.28
N TRP A 121 9.29 -23.23 -0.08
CA TRP A 121 9.68 -23.02 -1.47
C TRP A 121 10.13 -24.32 -2.15
N ASN A 122 10.93 -25.13 -1.47
CA ASN A 122 11.43 -26.38 -2.03
C ASN A 122 10.30 -27.40 -2.20
N GLU A 123 9.39 -27.50 -1.22
CA GLU A 123 8.21 -28.37 -1.37
C GLU A 123 7.34 -27.91 -2.56
N PHE A 124 7.13 -26.60 -2.74
CA PHE A 124 6.35 -26.07 -3.86
C PHE A 124 6.96 -26.40 -5.23
N TRP A 125 8.29 -26.35 -5.36
CA TRP A 125 9.00 -26.59 -6.63
C TRP A 125 9.50 -28.03 -6.81
N GLN A 126 9.12 -28.96 -5.94
CA GLN A 126 9.54 -30.35 -6.02
C GLN A 126 9.24 -30.94 -7.42
N GLY A 127 10.25 -31.56 -8.04
CA GLY A 127 10.19 -32.11 -9.41
C GLY A 127 10.20 -31.07 -10.56
N ASN A 128 10.16 -29.78 -10.24
CA ASN A 128 10.04 -28.67 -11.19
C ASN A 128 11.25 -27.73 -11.22
N GLY A 129 12.35 -28.13 -10.59
CA GLY A 129 13.61 -27.38 -10.55
C GLY A 129 14.81 -28.27 -10.22
N VAL A 130 15.96 -27.64 -10.03
CA VAL A 130 17.22 -28.29 -9.60
C VAL A 130 17.72 -27.58 -8.36
N GLU A 131 18.13 -28.33 -7.35
CA GLU A 131 18.70 -27.79 -6.11
C GLU A 131 20.09 -27.19 -6.36
N ASN A 132 20.34 -25.98 -5.86
CA ASN A 132 21.65 -25.34 -5.90
C ASN A 132 22.50 -25.71 -4.67
N GLU A 133 23.71 -25.14 -4.59
CA GLU A 133 24.67 -25.39 -3.50
C GLU A 133 24.14 -24.94 -2.11
N ASP A 134 23.19 -24.01 -2.08
CA ASP A 134 22.57 -23.50 -0.84
C ASP A 134 21.38 -24.35 -0.36
N GLY A 135 21.06 -25.44 -1.06
CA GLY A 135 19.91 -26.29 -0.77
C GLY A 135 18.58 -25.68 -1.20
N ILE A 136 18.57 -24.78 -2.19
CA ILE A 136 17.38 -24.10 -2.71
C ILE A 136 17.06 -24.65 -4.11
N ILE A 137 15.81 -25.06 -4.34
CA ILE A 137 15.36 -25.49 -5.66
C ILE A 137 15.23 -24.27 -6.58
N ILE A 138 16.02 -24.22 -7.65
CA ILE A 138 15.91 -23.23 -8.72
C ILE A 138 14.90 -23.75 -9.75
N PRO A 139 13.77 -23.06 -9.98
CA PRO A 139 12.76 -23.51 -10.94
C PRO A 139 13.32 -23.62 -12.35
N LYS A 140 12.81 -24.58 -13.14
CA LYS A 140 13.17 -24.69 -14.58
C LYS A 140 12.91 -23.34 -15.28
N PRO A 141 13.74 -22.94 -16.28
CA PRO A 141 13.62 -21.63 -16.94
C PRO A 141 12.22 -21.31 -17.48
N GLN A 142 11.51 -22.31 -18.00
CA GLN A 142 10.13 -22.18 -18.49
C GLN A 142 9.10 -21.74 -17.44
N PHE A 143 9.39 -21.96 -16.15
CA PHE A 143 8.58 -21.50 -15.03
C PHE A 143 9.13 -20.20 -14.46
N LEU A 144 10.45 -20.12 -14.24
CA LEU A 144 11.12 -18.94 -13.67
C LEU A 144 10.85 -17.68 -14.49
N ASN A 145 10.91 -17.77 -15.83
CA ASN A 145 10.70 -16.64 -16.73
C ASN A 145 9.26 -16.11 -16.74
N LYS A 146 8.30 -16.87 -16.21
CA LYS A 146 6.90 -16.42 -16.09
C LYS A 146 6.62 -15.72 -14.77
N LEU A 147 7.42 -15.97 -13.73
CA LEU A 147 7.16 -15.43 -12.40
C LEU A 147 7.19 -13.91 -12.40
N PHE A 148 6.16 -13.32 -11.80
CA PHE A 148 6.10 -11.88 -11.58
C PHE A 148 6.89 -11.52 -10.31
N MET A 149 8.03 -10.87 -10.48
CA MET A 149 8.98 -10.60 -9.39
C MET A 149 8.81 -9.21 -8.81
N ARG A 150 8.84 -9.11 -7.47
CA ARG A 150 8.73 -7.84 -6.72
C ARG A 150 10.03 -7.39 -6.06
N LYS A 151 11.07 -8.22 -6.13
CA LYS A 151 12.44 -7.95 -5.68
C LYS A 151 13.43 -8.70 -6.57
N SER A 152 14.71 -8.33 -6.47
CA SER A 152 15.80 -9.04 -7.14
C SER A 152 16.00 -10.44 -6.54
N GLY A 153 16.36 -11.42 -7.38
CA GLY A 153 16.52 -12.81 -6.98
C GLY A 153 15.19 -13.50 -6.66
N LEU A 154 15.25 -14.75 -6.17
CA LEU A 154 14.05 -15.54 -5.87
C LEU A 154 13.23 -14.92 -4.70
N PRO A 155 11.89 -15.06 -4.70
CA PRO A 155 11.03 -14.54 -3.64
C PRO A 155 11.05 -15.47 -2.43
N ILE A 156 12.21 -15.59 -1.78
CA ILE A 156 12.43 -16.48 -0.64
C ILE A 156 13.07 -15.74 0.54
N LEU A 157 12.78 -16.25 1.74
CA LEU A 157 13.56 -16.03 2.94
C LEU A 157 13.97 -17.40 3.48
N LYS A 158 15.29 -17.61 3.70
CA LYS A 158 15.83 -18.85 4.25
C LYS A 158 15.86 -18.74 5.78
N VAL A 159 15.02 -19.52 6.45
CA VAL A 159 14.82 -19.42 7.90
C VAL A 159 15.45 -20.62 8.60
N ARG A 160 16.16 -20.35 9.70
CA ARG A 160 16.80 -21.38 10.53
C ARG A 160 15.82 -21.92 11.57
N PHE A 161 15.71 -23.25 11.65
CA PHE A 161 14.88 -23.97 12.61
C PHE A 161 15.70 -24.35 13.85
N PRO A 162 15.05 -24.60 15.01
CA PRO A 162 15.73 -24.99 16.25
C PRO A 162 16.54 -26.28 16.16
N ASP A 163 16.22 -27.17 15.21
CA ASP A 163 16.98 -28.39 14.92
C ASP A 163 18.27 -28.13 14.11
N GLY A 164 18.53 -26.86 13.76
CA GLY A 164 19.69 -26.43 12.99
C GLY A 164 19.48 -26.47 11.48
N SER A 165 18.35 -27.01 10.99
CA SER A 165 18.04 -26.99 9.56
C SER A 165 17.71 -25.57 9.08
N GLU A 166 18.01 -25.28 7.82
CA GLU A 166 17.61 -24.05 7.16
C GLU A 166 16.65 -24.38 6.03
N GLN A 167 15.50 -23.71 5.99
CA GLN A 167 14.47 -23.98 5.00
C GLN A 167 14.06 -22.70 4.28
N PRO A 168 13.99 -22.71 2.93
CA PRO A 168 13.50 -21.57 2.17
C PRO A 168 11.97 -21.54 2.21
N TYR A 169 11.41 -20.43 2.69
CA TYR A 169 9.99 -20.15 2.62
C TYR A 169 9.73 -19.01 1.64
N TRP A 170 8.56 -19.06 0.99
CA TRP A 170 8.15 -18.03 0.06
C TRP A 170 7.96 -16.69 0.80
N ASN A 171 8.62 -15.65 0.29
CA ASN A 171 8.57 -14.27 0.77
C ASN A 171 8.63 -13.36 -0.46
N THR A 172 7.47 -12.92 -0.93
CA THR A 172 7.30 -12.11 -2.15
C THR A 172 7.84 -10.70 -1.97
N PHE A 173 7.69 -10.15 -0.78
CA PHE A 173 7.96 -8.75 -0.47
C PHE A 173 9.21 -8.58 0.41
N TYR A 174 9.15 -7.71 1.41
CA TYR A 174 10.29 -7.31 2.21
C TYR A 174 10.72 -8.40 3.20
N GLN A 175 12.01 -8.37 3.50
CA GLN A 175 12.68 -9.21 4.49
C GLN A 175 13.88 -8.46 5.06
N GLN A 176 14.25 -8.80 6.29
CA GLN A 176 15.46 -8.32 6.94
C GLN A 176 16.04 -9.46 7.79
N ILE A 177 17.35 -9.66 7.66
CA ILE A 177 18.12 -10.57 8.51
C ILE A 177 19.07 -9.68 9.33
N THR A 178 18.97 -9.77 10.65
CA THR A 178 19.84 -9.03 11.57
C THR A 178 20.70 -10.02 12.34
N TYR A 179 21.99 -9.74 12.43
CA TYR A 179 22.91 -10.53 13.25
C TYR A 179 23.04 -9.87 14.62
N ASN A 180 22.80 -10.63 15.69
CA ASN A 180 22.96 -10.13 17.06
C ASN A 180 24.39 -10.37 17.54
N SER A 181 24.88 -9.48 18.42
CA SER A 181 26.21 -9.63 19.00
C SER A 181 26.35 -10.94 19.78
N ILE A 182 27.53 -11.53 19.69
CA ILE A 182 27.90 -12.74 20.42
C ILE A 182 28.66 -12.41 21.71
N THR A 183 28.67 -13.34 22.66
CA THR A 183 29.45 -13.26 23.91
C THR A 183 30.57 -14.31 23.93
N ILE A 184 31.46 -14.21 24.92
CA ILE A 184 32.57 -15.17 25.10
C ILE A 184 32.01 -16.56 25.44
N ASP A 185 31.05 -16.63 26.37
CA ASP A 185 30.38 -17.85 26.81
C ASP A 185 29.82 -18.68 25.65
N GLU A 186 29.41 -18.02 24.57
CA GLU A 186 28.84 -18.66 23.39
C GLU A 186 29.89 -19.37 22.52
N LEU A 187 31.16 -18.97 22.62
CA LEU A 187 32.28 -19.60 21.92
C LEU A 187 32.97 -20.71 22.76
N GLU A 188 32.72 -20.77 24.07
CA GLU A 188 33.39 -21.71 24.99
C GLU A 188 33.16 -23.19 24.63
N ASN A 189 32.06 -23.49 23.94
CA ASN A 189 31.72 -24.85 23.53
C ASN A 189 32.45 -25.32 22.26
N ILE A 190 33.18 -24.43 21.57
CA ILE A 190 33.97 -24.79 20.38
C ILE A 190 35.28 -25.44 20.84
N LYS A 191 35.39 -26.75 20.60
CA LYS A 191 36.60 -27.52 20.93
C LYS A 191 37.82 -26.95 20.20
N GLY A 192 38.82 -26.54 20.95
CA GLY A 192 40.08 -26.03 20.42
C GLY A 192 40.24 -24.50 20.47
N LEU A 193 39.20 -23.76 20.88
CA LEU A 193 39.35 -22.35 21.24
C LEU A 193 39.88 -22.20 22.67
N THR A 194 40.86 -21.32 22.83
CA THR A 194 41.35 -20.85 24.14
C THR A 194 40.62 -19.58 24.55
N GLU A 195 40.57 -19.29 25.85
CA GLU A 195 39.96 -18.06 26.39
C GLU A 195 40.55 -16.78 25.75
N ALA A 196 41.88 -16.75 25.53
CA ALA A 196 42.56 -15.65 24.86
C ALA A 196 42.12 -15.47 23.40
N GLN A 197 41.80 -16.56 22.69
CA GLN A 197 41.27 -16.50 21.33
C GLN A 197 39.81 -16.03 21.33
N CYS A 198 38.98 -16.46 22.29
CA CYS A 198 37.61 -15.96 22.43
C CYS A 198 37.58 -14.44 22.67
N LEU A 199 38.45 -13.93 23.54
CA LEU A 199 38.62 -12.49 23.81
C LEU A 199 39.01 -11.67 22.57
N TYR A 200 39.67 -12.31 21.59
CA TYR A 200 40.00 -11.69 20.32
C TYR A 200 38.86 -11.79 19.29
N ILE A 201 38.22 -12.96 19.18
CA ILE A 201 37.21 -13.26 18.17
C ILE A 201 35.92 -12.44 18.39
N VAL A 202 35.45 -12.34 19.64
CA VAL A 202 34.18 -11.68 19.96
C VAL A 202 34.16 -10.20 19.52
N PRO A 203 35.16 -9.36 19.84
CA PRO A 203 35.21 -7.98 19.35
C PRO A 203 35.26 -7.88 17.82
N VAL A 204 36.01 -8.77 17.15
CA VAL A 204 36.12 -8.78 15.67
C VAL A 204 34.77 -9.06 15.03
N ILE A 205 34.04 -10.08 15.52
CA ILE A 205 32.72 -10.42 15.02
C ILE A 205 31.71 -9.32 15.33
N ASN A 206 31.67 -8.83 16.57
CA ASN A 206 30.72 -7.79 16.96
C ASN A 206 30.97 -6.48 16.20
N GLN A 207 32.23 -6.16 15.88
CA GLN A 207 32.57 -5.04 15.00
C GLN A 207 32.12 -5.29 13.56
N ALA A 208 32.31 -6.50 13.04
CA ALA A 208 31.83 -6.86 11.70
C ALA A 208 30.30 -6.80 11.60
N ILE A 209 29.58 -7.26 12.64
CA ILE A 209 28.13 -7.15 12.77
C ILE A 209 27.70 -5.68 12.77
N ALA A 210 28.32 -4.83 13.62
CA ALA A 210 27.99 -3.41 13.71
C ALA A 210 28.23 -2.66 12.39
N ASN A 211 29.17 -3.13 11.57
CA ASN A 211 29.52 -2.54 10.29
C ASN A 211 28.83 -3.23 9.08
N ASN A 212 27.92 -4.18 9.29
CA ASN A 212 27.28 -4.99 8.24
C ASN A 212 28.30 -5.60 7.24
N GLN A 213 29.43 -6.11 7.74
CA GLN A 213 30.48 -6.70 6.93
C GLN A 213 30.18 -8.17 6.58
N ASP A 214 30.69 -8.62 5.43
CA ASP A 214 30.66 -10.03 5.06
C ASP A 214 31.57 -10.86 5.98
N PHE A 215 30.96 -11.73 6.79
CA PHE A 215 31.68 -12.55 7.76
C PHE A 215 32.60 -13.58 7.10
N SER A 216 32.32 -13.98 5.85
CA SER A 216 33.19 -14.87 5.09
C SER A 216 34.54 -14.25 4.78
N MET A 217 34.65 -12.91 4.83
CA MET A 217 35.90 -12.18 4.59
C MET A 217 36.71 -11.92 5.87
N ILE A 218 36.19 -12.27 7.05
CA ILE A 218 36.90 -12.06 8.32
C ILE A 218 38.13 -12.99 8.38
N ASP A 219 39.30 -12.39 8.65
CA ASP A 219 40.52 -13.11 8.97
C ASP A 219 40.59 -13.37 10.48
N PHE A 220 40.39 -14.63 10.87
CA PHE A 220 40.49 -15.08 12.25
C PHE A 220 41.92 -15.45 12.67
N LYS A 221 42.92 -15.13 11.84
CA LYS A 221 44.36 -15.42 12.06
C LYS A 221 44.58 -16.90 12.39
N ASP A 222 45.18 -17.19 13.53
CA ASP A 222 45.50 -18.55 13.99
C ASP A 222 44.25 -19.41 14.26
N CYS A 223 43.05 -18.82 14.29
CA CYS A 223 41.77 -19.53 14.46
C CYS A 223 41.08 -19.85 13.12
N THR A 224 41.72 -19.59 11.98
CA THR A 224 41.16 -19.89 10.65
C THR A 224 40.66 -21.33 10.47
N PRO A 225 41.31 -22.38 11.03
CA PRO A 225 40.77 -23.74 10.97
C PRO A 225 39.41 -23.92 11.66
N LEU A 226 39.07 -23.06 12.62
CA LEU A 226 37.81 -23.08 13.39
C LEU A 226 36.78 -22.09 12.85
N LYS A 227 37.07 -21.41 11.73
CA LYS A 227 36.22 -20.37 11.15
C LYS A 227 34.79 -20.86 10.89
N ALA A 228 34.62 -22.09 10.39
CA ALA A 228 33.30 -22.64 10.14
C ALA A 228 32.46 -22.77 11.42
N ASP A 229 33.06 -23.29 12.51
CA ASP A 229 32.38 -23.46 13.80
C ASP A 229 32.05 -22.10 14.45
N ILE A 230 32.96 -21.13 14.33
CA ILE A 230 32.75 -19.75 14.81
C ILE A 230 31.60 -19.09 14.06
N LEU A 231 31.61 -19.15 12.72
CA LEU A 231 30.54 -18.59 11.90
C LEU A 231 29.21 -19.29 12.18
N GLN A 232 29.20 -20.58 12.50
CA GLN A 232 27.99 -21.31 12.90
C GLN A 232 27.36 -20.74 14.19
N ILE A 233 28.13 -20.16 15.10
CA ILE A 233 27.58 -19.45 16.28
C ILE A 233 26.94 -18.12 15.85
N VAL A 234 27.56 -17.38 14.92
CA VAL A 234 27.01 -16.14 14.35
C VAL A 234 25.71 -16.42 13.58
N GLU A 235 25.74 -17.36 12.63
CA GLU A 235 24.76 -18.44 12.43
C GLU A 235 23.47 -18.41 13.25
N GLN A 236 23.64 -18.78 14.51
CA GLN A 236 22.55 -19.05 15.46
C GLN A 236 21.98 -17.77 16.06
N LYS A 237 22.67 -16.63 15.89
CA LYS A 237 22.27 -15.32 16.40
C LYS A 237 21.54 -14.46 15.37
N ARG A 238 21.00 -15.06 14.32
CA ARG A 238 20.14 -14.36 13.35
C ARG A 238 18.76 -14.08 13.94
N SER A 239 18.30 -12.85 13.78
CA SER A 239 16.90 -12.46 13.90
C SER A 239 16.33 -12.20 12.50
N TYR A 240 15.06 -12.54 12.32
CA TYR A 240 14.37 -12.44 11.04
C TYR A 240 13.17 -11.52 11.17
N LEU A 241 13.03 -10.59 10.23
CA LEU A 241 11.76 -9.96 9.89
C LEU A 241 11.42 -10.34 8.46
N GLY A 242 10.16 -10.59 8.19
CA GLY A 242 9.76 -11.03 6.86
C GLY A 242 8.27 -11.20 6.70
N GLN A 243 7.80 -10.83 5.52
CA GLN A 243 6.43 -11.00 5.04
C GLN A 243 6.26 -12.41 4.45
N MET A 244 5.99 -13.40 5.28
CA MET A 244 5.95 -14.81 4.90
C MET A 244 4.63 -15.14 4.20
N ASP A 245 4.69 -15.55 2.93
CA ASP A 245 3.50 -15.82 2.13
C ASP A 245 2.72 -17.01 2.68
N VAL A 246 1.42 -16.82 2.85
CA VAL A 246 0.51 -17.87 3.31
C VAL A 246 0.09 -18.76 2.14
N ASN A 247 -0.24 -20.00 2.46
CA ASN A 247 -0.72 -20.98 1.50
C ASN A 247 -2.24 -20.88 1.35
N GLY A 248 -2.71 -20.24 0.28
CA GLY A 248 -4.15 -20.12 -0.02
C GLY A 248 -4.89 -21.45 -0.18
N LYS A 249 -4.20 -22.59 -0.31
CA LYS A 249 -4.81 -23.93 -0.34
C LYS A 249 -5.09 -24.50 1.05
N SER A 250 -4.53 -23.92 2.10
CA SER A 250 -4.67 -24.40 3.48
C SER A 250 -6.01 -24.00 4.09
N PRO A 251 -6.81 -24.93 4.64
CA PRO A 251 -8.05 -24.59 5.35
C PRO A 251 -7.82 -23.62 6.52
N LEU A 252 -6.71 -23.78 7.26
CA LEU A 252 -6.38 -22.95 8.42
C LEU A 252 -6.17 -21.47 8.06
N VAL A 253 -5.71 -21.19 6.82
CA VAL A 253 -5.58 -19.81 6.32
C VAL A 253 -6.96 -19.19 6.12
N TRP A 254 -7.94 -19.95 5.65
CA TRP A 254 -9.31 -19.47 5.50
C TRP A 254 -10.05 -19.33 6.83
N ASP A 255 -9.80 -20.22 7.80
CA ASP A 255 -10.29 -20.07 9.17
C ASP A 255 -9.75 -18.77 9.79
N PHE A 256 -8.45 -18.51 9.60
CA PHE A 256 -7.82 -17.26 10.02
C PHE A 256 -8.47 -16.03 9.35
N TYR A 257 -8.82 -16.10 8.07
CA TYR A 257 -9.56 -15.02 7.40
C TYR A 257 -10.96 -14.82 7.98
N GLU A 258 -11.72 -15.89 8.27
CA GLU A 258 -13.03 -15.77 8.90
C GLU A 258 -12.94 -15.07 10.27
N GLU A 259 -11.99 -15.49 11.11
CA GLU A 259 -11.73 -14.89 12.42
C GLU A 259 -11.32 -13.42 12.30
N THR A 260 -10.43 -13.12 11.35
CA THR A 260 -9.90 -11.77 11.17
C THR A 260 -10.97 -10.81 10.67
N LEU A 261 -11.75 -11.19 9.66
CA LEU A 261 -12.83 -10.35 9.12
C LEU A 261 -13.89 -10.06 10.19
N LYS A 262 -14.18 -11.03 11.06
CA LYS A 262 -15.05 -10.83 12.23
C LYS A 262 -14.43 -9.88 13.25
N LYS A 263 -13.12 -10.00 13.52
CA LYS A 263 -12.40 -9.14 14.48
C LYS A 263 -12.39 -7.68 14.02
N VAL A 264 -11.96 -7.41 12.78
CA VAL A 264 -11.94 -6.03 12.23
C VAL A 264 -13.34 -5.45 12.10
N LYS A 265 -14.37 -6.27 11.84
CA LYS A 265 -15.76 -5.82 11.93
C LYS A 265 -16.13 -5.37 13.35
N GLY A 266 -15.65 -6.09 14.37
CA GLY A 266 -15.79 -5.74 15.78
C GLY A 266 -15.19 -4.39 16.14
N TYR A 267 -14.16 -3.93 15.41
CA TYR A 267 -13.58 -2.59 15.55
C TYR A 267 -14.36 -1.48 14.81
N GLY A 268 -15.52 -1.79 14.20
CA GLY A 268 -16.33 -0.80 13.48
C GLY A 268 -16.01 -0.69 11.98
N CYS A 269 -15.22 -1.61 11.43
CA CYS A 269 -14.89 -1.62 10.01
C CYS A 269 -16.14 -1.76 9.11
N THR A 270 -16.10 -1.07 7.97
CA THR A 270 -17.14 -1.10 6.93
C THR A 270 -16.59 -1.37 5.53
N ILE A 271 -15.34 -0.99 5.27
CA ILE A 271 -14.65 -1.21 4.00
C ILE A 271 -13.33 -1.94 4.29
N LEU A 272 -13.08 -3.04 3.58
CA LEU A 272 -11.84 -3.80 3.66
C LEU A 272 -11.06 -3.67 2.37
N ARG A 273 -9.86 -3.09 2.46
CA ARG A 273 -8.87 -3.12 1.38
C ARG A 273 -8.21 -4.49 1.39
N LEU A 274 -8.27 -5.22 0.26
CA LEU A 274 -7.53 -6.48 0.12
C LEU A 274 -6.12 -6.16 -0.37
N ASP A 275 -5.16 -6.11 0.56
CA ASP A 275 -3.77 -5.83 0.23
C ASP A 275 -3.13 -7.00 -0.53
N ALA A 276 -2.42 -6.67 -1.62
CA ALA A 276 -1.64 -7.61 -2.41
C ALA A 276 -2.39 -8.90 -2.80
N PHE A 277 -3.71 -8.84 -2.94
CA PHE A 277 -4.56 -10.03 -3.11
C PHE A 277 -4.24 -10.80 -4.40
N ALA A 278 -3.82 -10.10 -5.45
CA ALA A 278 -3.40 -10.69 -6.72
C ALA A 278 -2.26 -11.73 -6.57
N TYR A 279 -1.48 -11.68 -5.49
CA TYR A 279 -0.35 -12.57 -5.23
C TYR A 279 -0.72 -13.83 -4.44
N LEU A 280 -1.93 -13.91 -3.85
CA LEU A 280 -2.32 -15.00 -2.95
C LEU A 280 -2.35 -16.37 -3.65
N HIS A 281 -2.87 -16.42 -4.88
CA HIS A 281 -2.96 -17.67 -5.63
C HIS A 281 -1.62 -18.02 -6.28
N LYS A 282 -0.96 -19.07 -5.77
CA LYS A 282 0.32 -19.57 -6.29
C LYS A 282 0.18 -20.97 -6.89
N GLN A 283 0.67 -21.14 -8.11
CA GLN A 283 0.62 -22.38 -8.86
C GLN A 283 1.86 -22.54 -9.75
N VAL A 284 2.45 -23.73 -9.77
CA VAL A 284 3.58 -24.04 -10.66
C VAL A 284 3.18 -23.83 -12.12
N GLY A 285 3.99 -23.07 -12.86
CA GLY A 285 3.78 -22.80 -14.29
C GLY A 285 3.00 -21.54 -14.61
N GLU A 286 2.41 -20.90 -13.60
CA GLU A 286 1.73 -19.60 -13.69
C GLU A 286 2.64 -18.42 -13.33
N SER A 287 2.19 -17.20 -13.60
CA SER A 287 2.94 -15.98 -13.26
C SER A 287 2.97 -15.69 -11.75
N ASN A 288 1.97 -16.19 -11.02
CA ASN A 288 1.72 -15.88 -9.60
C ASN A 288 1.39 -14.41 -9.35
N PHE A 289 0.79 -13.77 -10.35
CA PHE A 289 0.11 -12.49 -10.26
C PHE A 289 -1.22 -12.59 -11.00
N PHE A 290 -2.32 -12.46 -10.25
CA PHE A 290 -3.70 -12.58 -10.72
C PHE A 290 -3.92 -13.84 -11.58
N ASN A 291 -3.51 -15.00 -11.05
CA ASN A 291 -3.64 -16.29 -11.72
C ASN A 291 -5.13 -16.62 -11.96
N LYS A 292 -5.53 -16.91 -13.20
CA LYS A 292 -6.92 -17.25 -13.54
C LYS A 292 -7.08 -18.76 -13.76
N PRO A 293 -8.17 -19.40 -13.29
CA PRO A 293 -9.29 -18.83 -12.54
C PRO A 293 -9.06 -18.69 -11.03
N GLY A 294 -7.98 -19.24 -10.47
CA GLY A 294 -7.82 -19.40 -9.02
C GLY A 294 -7.91 -18.12 -8.17
N THR A 295 -7.45 -16.97 -8.68
CA THR A 295 -7.62 -15.68 -8.00
C THR A 295 -9.10 -15.29 -7.90
N TRP A 296 -9.92 -15.58 -8.92
CA TRP A 296 -11.37 -15.31 -8.87
C TRP A 296 -12.07 -16.22 -7.87
N GLU A 297 -11.69 -17.49 -7.81
CA GLU A 297 -12.23 -18.43 -6.82
C GLU A 297 -11.92 -17.98 -5.39
N TYR A 298 -10.70 -17.51 -5.15
CA TYR A 298 -10.31 -16.96 -3.85
C TYR A 298 -11.04 -15.65 -3.55
N LEU A 299 -11.26 -14.80 -4.56
CA LEU A 299 -11.92 -13.50 -4.39
C LEU A 299 -13.38 -13.71 -4.00
N GLU A 300 -14.07 -14.64 -4.66
CA GLU A 300 -15.45 -14.97 -4.33
C GLU A 300 -15.57 -15.60 -2.95
N ARG A 301 -14.62 -16.48 -2.56
CA ARG A 301 -14.61 -17.05 -1.22
C ARG A 301 -14.44 -15.99 -0.13
N ILE A 302 -13.51 -15.04 -0.29
CA ILE A 302 -13.35 -13.95 0.69
C ILE A 302 -14.55 -13.00 0.68
N ASN A 303 -15.18 -12.77 -0.48
CA ASN A 303 -16.40 -11.99 -0.63
C ASN A 303 -17.56 -12.59 0.18
N GLN A 304 -17.74 -13.90 0.14
CA GLN A 304 -18.74 -14.59 0.98
C GLN A 304 -18.49 -14.38 2.47
N ILE A 305 -17.22 -14.42 2.91
CA ILE A 305 -16.85 -14.16 4.31
C ILE A 305 -17.12 -12.68 4.67
N ALA A 306 -16.79 -11.75 3.77
CA ALA A 306 -17.03 -10.32 3.96
C ALA A 306 -18.52 -9.98 4.05
N GLN A 307 -19.35 -10.61 3.22
CA GLN A 307 -20.82 -10.45 3.24
C GLN A 307 -21.43 -10.91 4.56
N LYS A 308 -20.98 -12.05 5.14
CA LYS A 308 -21.40 -12.49 6.48
C LYS A 308 -21.16 -11.43 7.56
N ASN A 309 -20.14 -10.59 7.37
CA ASN A 309 -19.72 -9.56 8.32
C ASN A 309 -20.20 -8.13 7.93
N ASN A 310 -21.00 -7.98 6.86
CA ASN A 310 -21.41 -6.69 6.32
C ASN A 310 -20.21 -5.76 6.04
N LEU A 311 -19.22 -6.27 5.31
CA LEU A 311 -18.02 -5.55 4.88
C LEU A 311 -18.02 -5.41 3.36
N MET A 312 -17.72 -4.20 2.87
CA MET A 312 -17.44 -3.96 1.46
C MET A 312 -15.99 -4.33 1.16
N LEU A 313 -15.75 -5.12 0.12
CA LEU A 313 -14.40 -5.39 -0.36
C LEU A 313 -13.94 -4.33 -1.37
N LEU A 314 -12.67 -3.95 -1.25
CA LEU A 314 -11.96 -3.07 -2.16
C LEU A 314 -10.61 -3.73 -2.51
N PRO A 315 -10.55 -4.58 -3.54
CA PRO A 315 -9.30 -5.19 -3.96
C PRO A 315 -8.31 -4.13 -4.42
N GLU A 316 -7.07 -4.17 -3.90
CA GLU A 316 -5.99 -3.38 -4.45
C GLU A 316 -5.30 -4.13 -5.59
N ILE A 317 -5.36 -3.55 -6.79
CA ILE A 317 -4.81 -4.14 -8.01
C ILE A 317 -4.22 -3.02 -8.85
N HIS A 318 -2.90 -2.96 -8.90
CA HIS A 318 -2.16 -2.15 -9.86
C HIS A 318 -1.98 -2.91 -11.18
N ALA A 319 -2.52 -2.36 -12.26
CA ALA A 319 -2.42 -2.94 -13.59
C ALA A 319 -2.49 -1.86 -14.65
N GLU A 320 -1.76 -2.07 -15.75
CA GLU A 320 -1.84 -1.23 -16.95
C GLU A 320 -3.29 -1.15 -17.43
N TYR A 321 -3.78 0.05 -17.74
CA TYR A 321 -5.15 0.29 -18.22
C TYR A 321 -5.50 -0.61 -19.41
N GLY A 322 -4.58 -0.76 -20.37
CA GLY A 322 -4.79 -1.62 -21.55
C GLY A 322 -4.94 -3.11 -21.25
N LEU A 323 -4.67 -3.57 -20.02
CA LEU A 323 -5.00 -4.94 -19.60
C LEU A 323 -6.51 -5.13 -19.39
N HIS A 324 -7.27 -4.06 -19.19
CA HIS A 324 -8.72 -4.07 -18.87
C HIS A 324 -9.09 -4.86 -17.60
N LEU A 325 -8.12 -5.18 -16.74
CA LEU A 325 -8.39 -5.89 -15.48
C LEU A 325 -9.33 -5.11 -14.54
N HIS A 326 -9.29 -3.78 -14.59
CA HIS A 326 -10.21 -2.94 -13.83
C HIS A 326 -11.68 -3.11 -14.29
N ASP A 327 -11.92 -3.24 -15.61
CA ASP A 327 -13.25 -3.50 -16.19
C ASP A 327 -13.73 -4.92 -15.82
N GLU A 328 -12.84 -5.92 -15.83
CA GLU A 328 -13.15 -7.26 -15.34
C GLU A 328 -13.58 -7.24 -13.86
N VAL A 329 -12.79 -6.62 -12.98
CA VAL A 329 -13.06 -6.56 -11.53
C VAL A 329 -14.35 -5.77 -11.25
N ALA A 330 -14.60 -4.69 -11.98
CA ALA A 330 -15.84 -3.93 -11.85
C ALA A 330 -17.07 -4.70 -12.36
N THR A 331 -16.92 -5.48 -13.43
CA THR A 331 -17.97 -6.33 -14.00
C THR A 331 -18.40 -7.43 -13.00
N GLU A 332 -17.45 -7.97 -12.24
CA GLU A 332 -17.72 -8.90 -11.13
C GLU A 332 -18.38 -8.21 -9.90
N GLY A 333 -18.63 -6.91 -9.97
CA GLY A 333 -19.41 -6.15 -8.98
C GLY A 333 -18.59 -5.53 -7.85
N TYR A 334 -17.26 -5.65 -7.89
CA TYR A 334 -16.36 -5.07 -6.89
C TYR A 334 -16.14 -3.57 -7.11
N TYR A 335 -15.85 -2.86 -6.02
CA TYR A 335 -15.28 -1.51 -6.12
C TYR A 335 -13.82 -1.63 -6.58
N ILE A 336 -13.36 -0.64 -7.34
CA ILE A 336 -11.97 -0.55 -7.79
C ILE A 336 -11.31 0.72 -7.25
N TYR A 337 -9.99 0.67 -7.06
CA TYR A 337 -9.23 1.90 -6.93
C TYR A 337 -9.09 2.60 -8.28
N ASP A 338 -9.25 3.91 -8.28
CA ASP A 338 -8.89 4.74 -9.42
C ASP A 338 -7.43 5.18 -9.28
N PHE A 339 -6.54 4.27 -9.67
CA PHE A 339 -5.10 4.52 -9.76
C PHE A 339 -4.71 5.31 -11.02
N PHE A 340 -5.67 5.62 -11.90
CA PHE A 340 -5.43 6.42 -13.09
C PHE A 340 -5.52 7.92 -12.78
N LEU A 341 -6.47 8.32 -11.91
CA LEU A 341 -6.70 9.72 -11.57
C LEU A 341 -5.47 10.50 -11.10
N PRO A 342 -4.55 9.96 -10.26
CA PRO A 342 -3.37 10.72 -9.80
C PRO A 342 -2.52 11.22 -10.98
N GLY A 343 -2.10 10.32 -11.87
CA GLY A 343 -1.27 10.69 -13.01
C GLY A 343 -2.03 11.46 -14.09
N LEU A 344 -3.32 11.15 -14.32
CA LEU A 344 -4.18 11.96 -15.20
C LEU A 344 -4.34 13.40 -14.71
N THR A 345 -4.42 13.61 -13.39
CA THR A 345 -4.55 14.94 -12.81
C THR A 345 -3.27 15.75 -13.01
N ILE A 346 -2.10 15.15 -12.76
CA ILE A 346 -0.81 15.80 -13.02
C ILE A 346 -0.66 16.11 -14.52
N HIS A 347 -0.97 15.13 -15.39
CA HIS A 347 -0.97 15.35 -16.85
C HIS A 347 -1.84 16.53 -17.26
N THR A 348 -3.07 16.57 -16.74
CA THR A 348 -4.08 17.58 -17.09
C THR A 348 -3.61 18.99 -16.74
N ILE A 349 -3.03 19.14 -15.54
CA ILE A 349 -2.57 20.43 -15.03
C ILE A 349 -1.30 20.89 -15.75
N GLU A 350 -0.31 20.01 -15.92
CA GLU A 350 0.97 20.37 -16.52
C GLU A 350 0.88 20.60 -18.04
N ASN A 351 0.04 19.83 -18.74
CA ASN A 351 -0.14 19.95 -20.20
C ASN A 351 -1.35 20.79 -20.60
N LYS A 352 -2.10 21.31 -19.62
CA LYS A 352 -3.26 22.19 -19.82
C LYS A 352 -4.34 21.59 -20.73
N THR A 353 -4.57 20.28 -20.61
CA THR A 353 -5.55 19.53 -21.42
C THR A 353 -6.37 18.59 -20.56
N SER A 354 -7.70 18.63 -20.68
CA SER A 354 -8.65 17.79 -19.94
C SER A 354 -9.02 16.50 -20.67
N SER A 355 -8.50 16.30 -21.88
CA SER A 355 -9.01 15.27 -22.80
C SER A 355 -8.95 13.84 -22.23
N ALA A 356 -7.79 13.42 -21.71
CA ALA A 356 -7.61 12.08 -21.15
C ALA A 356 -8.40 11.91 -19.84
N LEU A 357 -8.36 12.91 -18.95
CA LEU A 357 -9.12 12.94 -17.70
C LEU A 357 -10.63 12.82 -17.93
N LEU A 358 -11.19 13.61 -18.84
CA LEU A 358 -12.62 13.58 -19.15
C LEU A 358 -13.02 12.32 -19.90
N SER A 359 -12.14 11.74 -20.73
CA SER A 359 -12.37 10.44 -21.35
C SER A 359 -12.55 9.36 -20.28
N TRP A 360 -11.64 9.29 -19.31
CA TRP A 360 -11.73 8.37 -18.19
C TRP A 360 -12.97 8.62 -17.32
N ALA A 361 -13.26 9.88 -16.98
CA ALA A 361 -14.45 10.21 -16.19
C ALA A 361 -15.76 9.85 -16.92
N LYS A 362 -15.83 10.05 -18.25
CA LYS A 362 -16.96 9.61 -19.08
C LYS A 362 -17.08 8.09 -19.12
N GLU A 363 -15.96 7.36 -19.12
CA GLU A 363 -15.95 5.90 -19.04
C GLU A 363 -16.51 5.39 -17.71
N ILE A 364 -16.07 5.94 -16.57
CA ILE A 364 -16.60 5.62 -15.24
C ILE A 364 -18.13 5.74 -15.22
N ILE A 365 -18.66 6.84 -15.77
CA ILE A 365 -20.11 7.12 -15.82
C ILE A 365 -20.82 6.10 -16.72
N THR A 366 -20.32 5.92 -17.94
CA THR A 366 -20.95 5.09 -18.97
C THR A 366 -20.99 3.62 -18.56
N LYS A 367 -19.92 3.13 -17.95
CA LYS A 367 -19.78 1.75 -17.47
C LYS A 367 -20.35 1.54 -16.08
N GLY A 368 -20.66 2.61 -15.35
CA GLY A 368 -21.17 2.53 -13.98
C GLY A 368 -20.13 2.01 -12.98
N TYR A 369 -18.84 2.25 -13.21
CA TYR A 369 -17.79 1.82 -12.30
C TYR A 369 -17.95 2.47 -10.92
N LYS A 370 -17.66 1.69 -9.88
CA LYS A 370 -17.65 2.16 -8.50
C LYS A 370 -16.20 2.31 -8.04
N THR A 371 -15.73 3.55 -8.00
CA THR A 371 -14.32 3.86 -7.75
C THR A 371 -14.10 4.41 -6.35
N VAL A 372 -12.93 4.12 -5.78
CA VAL A 372 -12.30 4.90 -4.71
C VAL A 372 -11.11 5.62 -5.32
N ASN A 373 -11.19 6.94 -5.42
CA ASN A 373 -10.18 7.75 -6.09
C ASN A 373 -9.22 8.41 -5.09
N MET A 374 -8.05 8.86 -5.56
CA MET A 374 -7.05 9.52 -4.72
C MET A 374 -6.19 10.50 -5.52
N LEU A 375 -5.42 11.33 -4.80
CA LEU A 375 -4.28 12.06 -5.33
C LEU A 375 -2.99 11.40 -4.82
N GLY A 376 -2.55 11.75 -3.61
CA GLY A 376 -1.55 10.99 -2.86
C GLY A 376 -2.14 9.79 -2.11
N CYS A 377 -1.26 8.86 -1.72
CA CYS A 377 -1.52 7.83 -0.73
C CYS A 377 -0.22 7.41 -0.03
N HIS A 378 -0.23 6.30 0.72
CA HIS A 378 0.96 5.81 1.42
C HIS A 378 2.04 5.22 0.50
N ASP A 379 1.70 4.95 -0.76
CA ASP A 379 2.59 4.47 -1.81
C ASP A 379 2.95 5.58 -2.79
N GLY A 380 3.80 5.28 -3.78
CA GLY A 380 4.18 6.25 -4.81
C GLY A 380 3.04 6.51 -5.82
N ILE A 381 3.15 7.61 -6.55
CA ILE A 381 2.22 8.01 -7.60
C ILE A 381 2.22 6.93 -8.71
N PRO A 382 1.08 6.30 -9.01
CA PRO A 382 1.00 5.27 -10.04
C PRO A 382 1.18 5.91 -11.43
N VAL A 383 2.08 5.33 -12.23
CA VAL A 383 2.35 5.78 -13.61
C VAL A 383 2.28 4.62 -14.61
N LEU A 384 2.57 3.40 -14.17
CA LEU A 384 2.38 2.18 -14.97
C LEU A 384 0.90 2.00 -15.37
N ASP A 385 0.00 2.32 -14.44
CA ASP A 385 -1.43 2.08 -14.55
C ASP A 385 -2.06 2.81 -15.75
N LEU A 386 -1.44 3.89 -16.25
CA LEU A 386 -1.94 4.66 -17.40
C LEU A 386 -1.64 4.02 -18.76
N LYS A 387 -0.74 3.04 -18.79
CA LYS A 387 -0.15 2.49 -20.00
C LYS A 387 -1.11 1.58 -20.77
N GLY A 388 -0.93 1.51 -22.08
CA GLY A 388 -1.51 0.46 -22.93
C GLY A 388 -0.83 -0.89 -22.71
N LYS A 389 -1.42 -1.95 -23.26
CA LYS A 389 -0.85 -3.30 -23.15
C LYS A 389 -1.21 -4.15 -24.35
N GLU A 390 -0.25 -4.96 -24.79
CA GLU A 390 -0.54 -6.02 -25.75
C GLU A 390 -1.18 -7.22 -25.04
N VAL A 391 -2.35 -7.63 -25.49
CA VAL A 391 -3.10 -8.79 -24.99
C VAL A 391 -3.49 -9.65 -26.18
N ASN A 392 -3.06 -10.91 -26.17
CA ASN A 392 -3.36 -11.89 -27.23
C ASN A 392 -3.00 -11.41 -28.66
N GLY A 393 -1.89 -10.68 -28.82
CA GLY A 393 -1.43 -10.16 -30.10
C GLY A 393 -2.12 -8.87 -30.56
N PHE A 394 -2.97 -8.27 -29.73
CA PHE A 394 -3.62 -6.99 -30.00
C PHE A 394 -3.19 -5.94 -28.98
N TYR A 395 -2.76 -4.76 -29.46
CA TYR A 395 -2.40 -3.66 -28.59
C TYR A 395 -3.64 -2.87 -28.17
N ASN A 396 -3.98 -2.94 -26.88
CA ASN A 396 -4.99 -2.10 -26.27
C ASN A 396 -4.34 -0.78 -25.85
N LYS A 397 -4.91 0.33 -26.32
CA LYS A 397 -4.39 1.67 -26.04
C LYS A 397 -4.49 2.01 -24.54
N GLY A 398 -3.49 2.72 -24.03
CA GLY A 398 -3.52 3.32 -22.70
C GLY A 398 -4.44 4.54 -22.60
N LEU A 399 -4.58 5.07 -21.38
CA LEU A 399 -5.21 6.38 -21.16
C LEU A 399 -4.30 7.53 -21.60
N LEU A 400 -2.99 7.31 -21.56
CA LEU A 400 -1.95 8.19 -22.09
C LEU A 400 -1.01 7.39 -23.00
N GLU A 401 -0.37 8.08 -23.95
CA GLU A 401 0.73 7.50 -24.72
C GLU A 401 2.01 7.40 -23.87
N ASP A 402 2.89 6.46 -24.20
CA ASP A 402 4.15 6.23 -23.45
C ASP A 402 4.99 7.51 -23.30
N ALA A 403 5.05 8.36 -24.34
CA ALA A 403 5.76 9.63 -24.31
C ALA A 403 5.14 10.66 -23.34
N GLU A 404 3.81 10.65 -23.18
CA GLU A 404 3.13 11.51 -22.22
C GLU A 404 3.38 11.05 -20.78
N ILE A 405 3.39 9.73 -20.56
CA ILE A 405 3.74 9.13 -19.26
C ILE A 405 5.19 9.50 -18.91
N GLU A 406 6.14 9.32 -19.83
CA GLU A 406 7.54 9.70 -19.65
C GLU A 406 7.73 11.21 -19.35
N GLY A 407 6.92 12.08 -19.98
CA GLY A 407 6.92 13.51 -19.70
C GLY A 407 6.50 13.84 -18.26
N ILE A 408 5.43 13.21 -17.76
CA ILE A 408 4.98 13.35 -16.36
C ILE A 408 6.05 12.81 -15.42
N MET A 409 6.59 11.63 -15.72
CA MET A 409 7.62 11.01 -14.90
C MET A 409 8.85 11.92 -14.79
N THR A 410 9.32 12.46 -15.91
CA THR A 410 10.44 13.41 -15.95
C THR A 410 10.15 14.63 -15.09
N THR A 411 8.96 15.22 -15.23
CA THR A 411 8.51 16.36 -14.43
C THR A 411 8.55 16.08 -12.93
N ILE A 412 8.04 14.93 -12.48
CA ILE A 412 8.02 14.57 -11.05
C ILE A 412 9.45 14.28 -10.55
N MET A 413 10.28 13.62 -11.35
CA MET A 413 11.68 13.34 -11.01
C MET A 413 12.51 14.62 -10.91
N GLU A 414 12.32 15.58 -11.81
CA GLU A 414 12.95 16.91 -11.75
C GLU A 414 12.52 17.69 -10.49
N ARG A 415 11.33 17.40 -9.96
CA ARG A 415 10.80 17.93 -8.69
C ARG A 415 11.21 17.09 -7.46
N GLY A 416 12.23 16.24 -7.60
CA GLY A 416 12.81 15.46 -6.51
C GLY A 416 12.13 14.12 -6.22
N GLY A 417 11.22 13.67 -7.09
CA GLY A 417 10.62 12.35 -7.00
C GLY A 417 11.65 11.22 -7.16
N ARG A 418 11.34 10.04 -6.62
CA ARG A 418 12.19 8.84 -6.69
C ARG A 418 11.48 7.68 -7.35
N VAL A 419 11.95 7.27 -8.52
CA VAL A 419 11.36 6.17 -9.29
C VAL A 419 11.49 4.83 -8.57
N LYS A 420 10.42 4.04 -8.63
CA LYS A 420 10.41 2.62 -8.27
C LYS A 420 10.20 1.81 -9.55
N ASN A 421 11.16 0.94 -9.87
CA ASN A 421 11.12 0.10 -11.08
C ASN A 421 10.66 -1.33 -10.77
N LEU A 422 10.17 -2.03 -11.79
CA LEU A 422 10.00 -3.48 -11.82
C LEU A 422 11.22 -4.14 -12.46
N TYR A 423 11.57 -5.33 -11.99
CA TYR A 423 12.73 -6.10 -12.44
C TYR A 423 12.33 -7.53 -12.80
N ASP A 424 13.02 -8.14 -13.75
CA ASP A 424 12.90 -9.56 -14.07
C ASP A 424 13.73 -10.43 -13.11
N PRO A 425 13.64 -11.77 -13.16
CA PRO A 425 14.43 -12.65 -12.30
C PRO A 425 15.95 -12.48 -12.43
N SER A 426 16.44 -11.94 -13.55
CA SER A 426 17.87 -11.64 -13.76
C SER A 426 18.30 -10.29 -13.18
N GLY A 427 17.35 -9.51 -12.66
CA GLY A 427 17.57 -8.15 -12.15
C GLY A 427 17.54 -7.07 -13.23
N LYS A 428 17.11 -7.38 -14.47
CA LYS A 428 16.96 -6.39 -15.53
C LYS A 428 15.65 -5.62 -15.36
N LYS A 429 15.69 -4.29 -15.49
CA LYS A 429 14.50 -3.43 -15.45
C LYS A 429 13.50 -3.83 -16.55
N ILE A 430 12.26 -4.12 -16.15
CA ILE A 430 11.13 -4.40 -17.05
C ILE A 430 10.38 -3.11 -17.38
N SER A 431 9.98 -2.37 -16.35
CA SER A 431 9.18 -1.16 -16.48
C SER A 431 9.33 -0.27 -15.25
N TYR A 432 8.77 0.94 -15.30
CA TYR A 432 8.50 1.74 -14.11
C TYR A 432 7.21 1.25 -13.44
N TYR A 433 7.09 1.44 -12.13
CA TYR A 433 5.91 1.08 -11.35
C TYR A 433 5.21 2.33 -10.81
N GLN A 434 5.92 3.05 -9.95
CA GLN A 434 5.44 4.22 -9.22
C GLN A 434 6.56 5.26 -9.13
N ILE A 435 6.22 6.52 -8.84
CA ILE A 435 7.17 7.55 -8.44
C ILE A 435 6.87 8.00 -7.03
N ASN A 436 7.82 7.84 -6.12
CA ASN A 436 7.67 8.29 -4.74
C ASN A 436 7.92 9.80 -4.69
N ALA A 437 6.87 10.55 -4.35
CA ALA A 437 6.88 11.99 -4.08
C ALA A 437 5.60 12.33 -3.31
N THR A 438 5.61 13.44 -2.56
CA THR A 438 4.35 14.06 -2.13
C THR A 438 3.60 14.59 -3.35
N PHE A 439 2.27 14.58 -3.30
CA PHE A 439 1.49 15.09 -4.43
C PHE A 439 1.70 16.60 -4.63
N PHE A 440 1.92 17.34 -3.54
CA PHE A 440 2.22 18.77 -3.58
C PHE A 440 3.57 19.06 -4.26
N SER A 441 4.65 18.38 -3.87
CA SER A 441 5.94 18.53 -4.57
C SER A 441 5.87 18.04 -6.02
N ALA A 442 5.07 16.99 -6.32
CA ALA A 442 4.84 16.54 -7.69
C ALA A 442 4.18 17.60 -8.58
N LEU A 443 3.39 18.52 -8.00
CA LEU A 443 2.80 19.68 -8.69
C LEU A 443 3.71 20.92 -8.71
N GLY A 444 4.94 20.81 -8.22
CA GLY A 444 5.91 21.90 -8.16
C GLY A 444 5.70 22.83 -6.96
N GLU A 445 5.07 22.32 -5.89
CA GLU A 445 4.79 23.08 -4.66
C GLU A 445 3.94 24.34 -4.90
N ASP A 446 3.05 24.26 -5.89
CA ASP A 446 2.12 25.32 -6.28
C ASP A 446 0.75 25.08 -5.62
N GLU A 447 0.37 25.99 -4.72
CA GLU A 447 -0.88 25.89 -3.95
C GLU A 447 -2.12 25.92 -4.85
N GLN A 448 -2.10 26.71 -5.93
CA GLN A 448 -3.24 26.78 -6.86
C GLN A 448 -3.41 25.47 -7.61
N LYS A 449 -2.30 24.84 -8.04
CA LYS A 449 -2.34 23.51 -8.66
C LYS A 449 -2.85 22.45 -7.69
N LEU A 450 -2.49 22.52 -6.40
CA LEU A 450 -3.01 21.59 -5.39
C LEU A 450 -4.52 21.76 -5.19
N LEU A 451 -5.02 23.00 -5.11
CA LEU A 451 -6.45 23.28 -5.03
C LEU A 451 -7.20 22.80 -6.27
N LEU A 452 -6.62 23.02 -7.45
CA LEU A 452 -7.16 22.53 -8.71
C LEU A 452 -7.22 21.00 -8.75
N ALA A 453 -6.15 20.31 -8.35
CA ALA A 453 -6.14 18.86 -8.25
C ALA A 453 -7.21 18.35 -7.28
N ARG A 454 -7.36 19.00 -6.12
CA ARG A 454 -8.36 18.64 -5.11
C ARG A 454 -9.78 18.80 -5.65
N VAL A 455 -10.09 19.91 -6.32
CA VAL A 455 -11.45 20.12 -6.85
C VAL A 455 -11.78 19.16 -7.99
N ILE A 456 -10.80 18.83 -8.85
CA ILE A 456 -10.95 17.79 -9.87
C ILE A 456 -11.29 16.46 -9.18
N GLN A 457 -10.52 16.06 -8.16
CA GLN A 457 -10.75 14.83 -7.42
C GLN A 457 -12.16 14.75 -6.82
N MET A 458 -12.64 15.85 -6.22
CA MET A 458 -13.97 15.87 -5.59
C MET A 458 -15.11 15.77 -6.60
N PHE A 459 -14.93 16.28 -7.83
CA PHE A 459 -15.97 16.29 -8.87
C PHE A 459 -15.95 15.07 -9.79
N VAL A 460 -14.82 14.37 -9.91
CA VAL A 460 -14.76 13.08 -10.62
C VAL A 460 -15.59 12.03 -9.85
N PRO A 461 -16.36 11.17 -10.55
CA PRO A 461 -17.20 10.17 -9.88
C PRO A 461 -16.37 9.16 -9.09
N GLY A 462 -16.83 8.84 -7.89
CA GLY A 462 -16.15 7.94 -6.96
C GLY A 462 -16.24 8.41 -5.51
N ILE A 463 -15.75 7.57 -4.60
CA ILE A 463 -15.50 7.92 -3.20
C ILE A 463 -14.10 8.54 -3.12
N PRO A 464 -13.97 9.84 -2.80
CA PRO A 464 -12.66 10.47 -2.76
C PRO A 464 -11.91 10.13 -1.47
N GLN A 465 -10.69 9.62 -1.62
CA GLN A 465 -9.74 9.37 -0.54
C GLN A 465 -8.67 10.47 -0.51
N VAL A 466 -8.50 11.10 0.64
CA VAL A 466 -7.61 12.24 0.85
C VAL A 466 -6.46 11.81 1.75
N TRP A 467 -5.23 11.90 1.24
CA TRP A 467 -4.04 11.66 2.03
C TRP A 467 -3.79 12.80 3.02
N TYR A 468 -3.51 12.47 4.28
CA TYR A 468 -3.36 13.48 5.34
C TYR A 468 -2.32 14.54 4.97
N LEU A 469 -1.18 14.13 4.41
CA LEU A 469 -0.08 15.03 4.10
C LEU A 469 -0.44 16.01 2.98
N ASP A 470 -1.29 15.61 2.03
CA ASP A 470 -1.77 16.47 0.96
C ASP A 470 -2.69 17.59 1.48
N ILE A 471 -3.43 17.36 2.57
CA ILE A 471 -4.29 18.40 3.19
C ILE A 471 -3.42 19.57 3.63
N PHE A 472 -2.27 19.27 4.23
CA PHE A 472 -1.33 20.24 4.80
C PHE A 472 -0.26 20.71 3.82
N ALA A 473 -0.44 20.45 2.52
CA ALA A 473 0.55 20.80 1.48
C ALA A 473 1.97 20.32 1.85
N GLY A 474 2.06 19.12 2.41
CA GLY A 474 3.34 18.55 2.84
C GLY A 474 4.28 18.31 1.66
N LYS A 475 5.56 18.58 1.89
CA LYS A 475 6.62 18.50 0.88
C LYS A 475 7.40 17.20 0.99
N ASN A 476 8.15 16.89 -0.06
CA ASN A 476 9.08 15.76 -0.07
C ASN A 476 10.02 15.77 1.16
N ASN A 477 10.01 14.68 1.91
CA ASN A 477 10.93 14.48 3.02
C ASN A 477 12.18 13.71 2.55
N TYR A 478 13.14 14.45 2.03
CA TYR A 478 14.38 13.89 1.48
C TYR A 478 15.19 13.15 2.53
N GLU A 479 15.30 13.70 3.74
CA GLU A 479 16.06 13.09 4.84
C GLU A 479 15.49 11.71 5.21
N ALA A 480 14.17 11.60 5.39
CA ALA A 480 13.53 10.32 5.69
C ALA A 480 13.74 9.31 4.55
N ALA A 481 13.66 9.76 3.30
CA ALA A 481 13.86 8.92 2.13
C ALA A 481 15.31 8.44 1.97
N ASP A 482 16.30 9.28 2.33
CA ASP A 482 17.73 8.95 2.27
C ASP A 482 18.15 8.00 3.40
N ASN A 483 17.62 8.20 4.61
CA ASN A 483 17.94 7.36 5.77
C ASN A 483 17.49 5.89 5.59
N GLY A 484 16.40 5.64 4.86
CA GLY A 484 15.91 4.29 4.60
C GLY A 484 16.45 3.61 3.34
N GLY A 485 17.37 4.26 2.61
CA GLY A 485 17.91 3.75 1.34
C GLY A 485 16.82 3.51 0.28
N SER A 486 17.07 2.61 -0.68
CA SER A 486 16.13 2.33 -1.78
C SER A 486 14.79 1.74 -1.32
N ALA A 487 14.76 1.04 -0.17
CA ALA A 487 13.55 0.55 0.47
C ALA A 487 12.76 1.67 1.16
N GLY A 488 13.44 2.73 1.62
CA GLY A 488 12.88 3.89 2.31
C GLY A 488 12.35 5.01 1.43
N HIS A 489 12.45 4.90 0.10
CA HIS A 489 11.98 5.96 -0.81
C HIS A 489 10.51 6.35 -0.59
N LYS A 490 9.66 5.45 -0.08
CA LYS A 490 8.25 5.77 0.26
C LYS A 490 8.12 6.77 1.40
N GLU A 491 9.09 6.83 2.32
CA GLU A 491 9.07 7.75 3.47
C GLU A 491 9.12 9.23 3.05
N ILE A 492 9.51 9.52 1.79
CA ILE A 492 9.44 10.86 1.20
C ILE A 492 8.04 11.49 1.29
N ASN A 493 6.99 10.65 1.36
CA ASN A 493 5.58 11.05 1.38
C ASN A 493 4.85 10.61 2.67
N ARG A 494 5.58 10.37 3.77
CA ARG A 494 5.00 9.82 5.01
C ARG A 494 5.46 10.54 6.28
N THR A 495 5.75 11.83 6.15
CA THR A 495 6.15 12.72 7.25
C THR A 495 5.05 12.79 8.31
N ALA A 496 5.36 12.42 9.55
CA ALA A 496 4.45 12.65 10.67
C ALA A 496 4.33 14.16 10.95
N LEU A 497 3.12 14.63 11.23
CA LEU A 497 2.84 16.04 11.55
C LEU A 497 2.54 16.17 13.03
N SER A 498 3.25 17.06 13.73
CA SER A 498 2.93 17.37 15.12
C SER A 498 1.58 18.12 15.22
N MET A 499 0.95 18.11 16.40
CA MET A 499 -0.27 18.91 16.60
C MET A 499 -0.05 20.42 16.36
N GLN A 500 1.18 20.91 16.59
CA GLN A 500 1.55 22.29 16.24
C GLN A 500 1.57 22.51 14.72
N ASP A 501 2.02 21.54 13.93
CA ASP A 501 1.97 21.62 12.47
C ASP A 501 0.52 21.67 11.97
N ILE A 502 -0.39 20.92 12.61
CA ILE A 502 -1.83 20.98 12.32
C ILE A 502 -2.38 22.38 12.58
N GLU A 503 -2.15 22.92 13.78
CA GLU A 503 -2.63 24.25 14.16
C GLU A 503 -2.09 25.36 13.25
N GLN A 504 -0.83 25.26 12.80
CA GLN A 504 -0.25 26.22 11.87
C GLN A 504 -0.76 26.03 10.44
N GLY A 505 -0.90 24.78 9.99
CA GLY A 505 -1.47 24.45 8.70
C GLY A 505 -2.88 25.01 8.54
N LEU A 506 -3.72 24.89 9.58
CA LEU A 506 -5.08 25.43 9.59
C LEU A 506 -5.17 26.96 9.41
N LYS A 507 -4.06 27.70 9.56
CA LYS A 507 -3.99 29.15 9.31
C LYS A 507 -3.64 29.52 7.87
N THR A 508 -3.25 28.53 7.06
CA THR A 508 -2.88 28.76 5.65
C THR A 508 -4.10 28.72 4.74
N ASP A 509 -4.09 29.57 3.71
CA ASP A 509 -5.20 29.66 2.75
C ASP A 509 -5.43 28.34 2.01
N VAL A 510 -4.36 27.66 1.59
CA VAL A 510 -4.46 26.39 0.84
C VAL A 510 -5.15 25.30 1.66
N VAL A 511 -4.84 25.16 2.95
CA VAL A 511 -5.49 24.18 3.84
C VAL A 511 -6.95 24.53 4.04
N GLN A 512 -7.26 25.78 4.38
CA GLN A 512 -8.65 26.22 4.61
C GLN A 512 -9.52 26.01 3.36
N LYS A 513 -9.00 26.36 2.18
CA LYS A 513 -9.68 26.19 0.89
C LYS A 513 -9.86 24.72 0.53
N GLN A 514 -8.86 23.85 0.77
CA GLN A 514 -9.01 22.41 0.60
C GLN A 514 -10.13 21.85 1.51
N LEU A 515 -10.12 22.19 2.81
CA LEU A 515 -11.15 21.76 3.76
C LEU A 515 -12.55 22.26 3.35
N GLN A 516 -12.65 23.46 2.79
CA GLN A 516 -13.91 24.00 2.28
C GLN A 516 -14.45 23.19 1.09
N ILE A 517 -13.59 22.85 0.12
CA ILE A 517 -13.93 22.02 -1.04
C ILE A 517 -14.34 20.60 -0.61
N ILE A 518 -13.57 20.02 0.32
CA ILE A 518 -13.83 18.68 0.86
C ILE A 518 -15.16 18.66 1.62
N ARG A 519 -15.43 19.66 2.48
CA ARG A 519 -16.69 19.77 3.22
C ARG A 519 -17.88 19.84 2.27
N LEU A 520 -17.82 20.69 1.23
CA LEU A 520 -18.86 20.74 0.21
C LEU A 520 -19.09 19.37 -0.42
N ARG A 521 -18.02 18.64 -0.78
CA ARG A 521 -18.14 17.29 -1.35
C ARG A 521 -18.78 16.28 -0.39
N ASN A 522 -18.51 16.41 0.91
CA ASN A 522 -19.01 15.50 1.93
C ASN A 522 -20.46 15.80 2.32
N THR A 523 -20.87 17.07 2.36
CA THR A 523 -22.20 17.49 2.85
C THR A 523 -23.23 17.67 1.75
N SER A 524 -22.82 17.99 0.52
CA SER A 524 -23.78 18.34 -0.53
C SER A 524 -24.53 17.13 -1.06
N ALA A 525 -25.86 17.21 -1.02
CA ALA A 525 -26.75 16.18 -1.56
C ALA A 525 -26.57 16.00 -3.09
N ALA A 526 -26.03 17.00 -3.80
CA ALA A 526 -25.77 16.94 -5.24
C ALA A 526 -24.92 15.72 -5.63
N PHE A 527 -23.88 15.38 -4.85
CA PHE A 527 -22.96 14.27 -5.11
C PHE A 527 -23.55 12.88 -4.81
N SER A 528 -24.80 12.82 -4.36
CA SER A 528 -25.59 11.58 -4.28
C SER A 528 -26.51 11.38 -5.49
N GLY A 529 -26.51 12.33 -6.43
CA GLY A 529 -27.34 12.31 -7.63
C GLY A 529 -26.58 11.91 -8.89
N GLN A 530 -26.95 12.53 -10.00
CA GLN A 530 -26.37 12.26 -11.31
C GLN A 530 -25.26 13.25 -11.63
N VAL A 531 -24.21 12.76 -12.29
CA VAL A 531 -23.10 13.54 -12.80
C VAL A 531 -23.21 13.68 -14.32
N GLY A 532 -22.99 14.88 -14.82
CA GLY A 532 -22.86 15.19 -16.24
C GLY A 532 -21.54 15.92 -16.50
N ILE A 533 -20.91 15.57 -17.62
CA ILE A 533 -19.71 16.25 -18.12
C ILE A 533 -20.15 16.98 -19.38
N ASN A 534 -20.13 18.31 -19.35
CA ASN A 534 -20.53 19.13 -20.50
C ASN A 534 -19.39 19.15 -21.52
N ASP A 535 -19.73 19.20 -22.80
CA ASP A 535 -18.73 19.35 -23.84
C ASP A 535 -18.11 20.75 -23.79
N SER A 536 -16.79 20.80 -23.86
CA SER A 536 -15.99 22.03 -23.79
C SER A 536 -14.69 21.86 -24.56
N ASP A 537 -13.96 22.96 -24.78
CA ASP A 537 -12.59 22.90 -25.28
C ASP A 537 -11.69 22.09 -24.34
N ALA A 538 -10.61 21.52 -24.89
CA ALA A 538 -9.65 20.71 -24.13
C ALA A 538 -8.99 21.48 -22.97
N THR A 539 -9.00 22.81 -22.97
CA THR A 539 -8.43 23.64 -21.89
C THR A 539 -9.43 23.91 -20.76
N VAL A 540 -10.63 23.33 -20.82
CA VAL A 540 -11.72 23.54 -19.87
C VAL A 540 -12.17 22.21 -19.27
N ILE A 541 -12.55 22.23 -17.99
CA ILE A 541 -13.29 21.14 -17.34
C ILE A 541 -14.63 21.72 -16.88
N ASP A 542 -15.72 21.08 -17.29
CA ASP A 542 -17.08 21.47 -16.94
C ASP A 542 -17.87 20.24 -16.46
N ILE A 543 -17.97 20.08 -15.13
CA ILE A 543 -18.60 18.91 -14.47
C ILE A 543 -19.72 19.38 -13.56
N LYS A 544 -20.88 18.74 -13.69
CA LYS A 544 -22.10 19.11 -12.97
C LYS A 544 -22.72 17.90 -12.26
N TRP A 545 -22.94 18.03 -10.96
CA TRP A 545 -23.71 17.10 -10.14
C TRP A 545 -25.07 17.67 -9.82
N VAL A 546 -26.13 16.85 -9.93
CA VAL A 546 -27.52 17.24 -9.67
C VAL A 546 -28.26 16.15 -8.92
N ASN A 547 -28.94 16.52 -7.83
CA ASN A 547 -29.83 15.64 -7.08
C ASN A 547 -31.08 16.41 -6.63
N GLY A 548 -32.19 16.28 -7.38
CA GLY A 548 -33.37 17.10 -7.16
C GLY A 548 -33.02 18.59 -7.31
N ASP A 549 -33.26 19.37 -6.26
CA ASP A 549 -32.95 20.80 -6.21
C ASP A 549 -31.50 21.12 -5.79
N ALA A 550 -30.73 20.10 -5.36
CA ALA A 550 -29.32 20.27 -5.02
C ALA A 550 -28.44 20.20 -6.27
N LEU A 551 -27.46 21.09 -6.36
CA LEU A 551 -26.58 21.22 -7.51
C LEU A 551 -25.16 21.57 -7.06
N ALA A 552 -24.15 21.00 -7.72
CA ALA A 552 -22.76 21.44 -7.63
C ALA A 552 -22.16 21.44 -9.04
N HIS A 553 -21.67 22.59 -9.50
CA HIS A 553 -21.18 22.80 -10.86
C HIS A 553 -19.78 23.39 -10.82
N LEU A 554 -18.80 22.59 -11.23
CA LEU A 554 -17.41 22.97 -11.39
C LEU A 554 -17.15 23.47 -12.80
N LYS A 555 -16.49 24.63 -12.91
CA LYS A 555 -15.87 25.12 -14.15
C LYS A 555 -14.41 25.47 -13.89
N VAL A 556 -13.50 24.89 -14.68
CA VAL A 556 -12.05 25.11 -14.60
C VAL A 556 -11.54 25.72 -15.90
N ASN A 557 -10.59 26.64 -15.79
CA ASN A 557 -9.74 27.07 -16.90
C ASN A 557 -8.30 26.59 -16.66
N LEU A 558 -7.84 25.62 -17.46
CA LEU A 558 -6.50 25.03 -17.34
C LEU A 558 -5.37 25.95 -17.82
N LEU A 559 -5.69 27.02 -18.57
CA LEU A 559 -4.67 27.99 -18.97
C LEU A 559 -4.19 28.84 -17.79
N THR A 560 -5.11 29.16 -16.89
CA THR A 560 -4.92 30.02 -15.70
C THR A 560 -4.90 29.24 -14.38
N ASN A 561 -5.25 27.95 -14.39
CA ASN A 561 -5.52 27.12 -13.22
C ASN A 561 -6.61 27.65 -12.28
N SER A 562 -7.41 28.62 -12.73
CA SER A 562 -8.52 29.18 -11.95
C SER A 562 -9.78 28.32 -12.09
N PHE A 563 -10.60 28.28 -11.06
CA PHE A 563 -11.86 27.54 -11.12
C PHE A 563 -12.96 28.16 -10.27
N THR A 564 -14.20 27.80 -10.60
CA THR A 564 -15.38 28.22 -9.85
C THR A 564 -16.25 27.02 -9.52
N ILE A 565 -16.87 27.05 -8.35
CA ILE A 565 -17.88 26.09 -7.92
C ILE A 565 -19.16 26.85 -7.64
N ASN A 566 -20.18 26.64 -8.47
CA ASN A 566 -21.53 27.11 -8.20
C ASN A 566 -22.31 25.97 -7.56
N HIS A 567 -22.86 26.17 -6.36
CA HIS A 567 -23.66 25.14 -5.71
C HIS A 567 -24.97 25.67 -5.14
N ILE A 568 -25.99 24.82 -5.13
CA ILE A 568 -27.31 25.10 -4.58
C ILE A 568 -27.58 24.07 -3.49
N GLU A 569 -27.87 24.55 -2.29
CA GLU A 569 -28.35 23.74 -1.16
C GLU A 569 -29.52 24.43 -0.48
N ASN A 570 -30.61 23.69 -0.25
CA ASN A 570 -31.83 24.22 0.36
C ASN A 570 -32.35 25.50 -0.31
N GLY A 571 -32.21 25.60 -1.64
CA GLY A 571 -32.63 26.77 -2.43
C GLY A 571 -31.69 27.98 -2.36
N ILE A 572 -30.57 27.89 -1.65
CA ILE A 572 -29.56 28.96 -1.54
C ILE A 572 -28.45 28.69 -2.55
N THR A 573 -28.25 29.64 -3.47
CA THR A 573 -27.14 29.61 -4.43
C THR A 573 -25.90 30.25 -3.82
N ASN A 574 -24.79 29.52 -3.89
CA ASN A 574 -23.47 29.98 -3.45
C ASN A 574 -22.47 29.84 -4.61
N ASN A 575 -21.48 30.73 -4.63
CA ASN A 575 -20.37 30.68 -5.58
C ASN A 575 -19.05 30.72 -4.81
N MET A 576 -18.15 29.82 -5.16
CA MET A 576 -16.77 29.80 -4.69
C MET A 576 -15.87 30.03 -5.91
N SER A 577 -14.92 30.93 -5.80
CA SER A 577 -13.95 31.24 -6.87
C SER A 577 -12.54 31.14 -6.30
N PHE A 578 -11.66 30.47 -7.05
CA PHE A 578 -10.29 30.14 -6.65
C PHE A 578 -9.30 30.46 -7.74
#